data_AF-W2RAJ5-F1
#
_entry.id   AF-W2RAJ5-F1
#
_cell.length_a   1.000
_cell.length_b   1.000
_cell.length_c   1.000
_cell.angle_alpha   90.00
_cell.angle_beta   90.00
_cell.angle_gamma   90.00
#
_symmetry.space_group_name_H-M   'P 1'
#
loop_
_entity.id
_entity.type
_entity.pdbx_description
1 polymer ?
#
loop_
_entity_poly.entity_id
_entity_poly.type
_entity_poly.pdbx_seq_one_letter_code
_entity_poly.pdbx_strand_id
1 'polypeptide(L)'
;MDVQYYMLKNLAQILDNAEEQDLTLVANALRLLGMVQMPYDAEEITSFLVEPKNSNLPEQELVSSDEESDDEEEEVLATAGTKRKAADSKANKTKKTRGLHSVKQHQHAFSLAWIAVLRHKLPQASYKKVLVQLPDDIMPHLVNPLLLADFLTDSYSIGGVTSLLALNSLFILIQDYNFDSPDFYNKLYALLDDPSLYSAKQRDRFFGLLNLFLSSTHLPAYTVAAFAKRLSRSALTAEPGAILFIIPMVYNLILRHKECLQLIHRTGAFTAAEKAAKRREELSSGSAVDAAAKKLSSEKTELVLKDGHDPFINDELDPIKCNALQSSLWELYTMKHHYNADVALKARMFEEKLRHQFVDVDESMEITYKSLFDKQLKRKEKGKVPLAFQPCNGLFSNGADAEDKEEDNVFAKVFEL
;
A
#
# COMPACT_ATOMS: atom_id res chain seq x y z
N MET A 1 22.30 28.67 -9.31
CA MET A 1 21.07 28.73 -8.47
C MET A 1 20.03 29.70 -9.01
N ASP A 2 20.41 30.92 -9.39
CA ASP A 2 19.53 31.89 -10.07
C ASP A 2 18.91 31.36 -11.38
N VAL A 3 19.71 30.75 -12.26
CA VAL A 3 19.21 30.21 -13.53
C VAL A 3 18.11 29.18 -13.30
N GLN A 4 18.32 28.24 -12.36
CA GLN A 4 17.34 27.23 -11.97
C GLN A 4 16.07 27.86 -11.40
N TYR A 5 16.21 28.83 -10.49
CA TYR A 5 15.07 29.54 -9.92
C TYR A 5 14.19 30.22 -10.97
N TYR A 6 14.80 31.02 -11.85
CA TYR A 6 14.05 31.71 -12.91
C TYR A 6 13.53 30.75 -13.97
N MET A 7 14.25 29.66 -14.24
CA MET A 7 13.78 28.59 -15.13
C MET A 7 12.52 27.91 -14.57
N LEU A 8 12.48 27.56 -13.28
CA LEU A 8 11.29 27.00 -12.63
C LEU A 8 10.11 27.98 -12.68
N LYS A 9 10.35 29.26 -12.36
CA LYS A 9 9.32 30.30 -12.38
C LYS A 9 8.76 30.52 -13.78
N ASN A 10 9.63 30.67 -14.78
CA ASN A 10 9.20 30.87 -16.17
C ASN A 10 8.48 29.63 -16.70
N LEU A 11 8.94 28.42 -16.34
CA LEU A 11 8.30 27.17 -16.72
C LEU A 11 6.88 27.07 -16.13
N ALA A 12 6.68 27.45 -14.87
CA ALA A 12 5.35 27.52 -14.27
C ALA A 12 4.43 28.49 -15.05
N GLN A 13 4.91 29.70 -15.35
CA GLN A 13 4.14 30.69 -16.12
C GLN A 13 3.81 30.23 -17.55
N ILE A 14 4.74 29.54 -18.23
CA ILE A 14 4.50 29.00 -19.57
C ILE A 14 3.43 27.91 -19.51
N LEU A 15 3.48 27.04 -18.52
CA LEU A 15 2.53 25.93 -18.37
C LEU A 15 1.14 26.40 -17.94
N ASP A 16 1.03 27.43 -17.10
CA ASP A 16 -0.28 28.00 -16.73
C ASP A 16 -0.98 28.66 -17.94
N ASN A 17 -0.21 29.15 -18.92
CA ASN A 17 -0.75 29.77 -20.14
C ASN A 17 -0.90 28.78 -21.31
N ALA A 18 -0.37 27.57 -21.20
CA ALA A 18 -0.42 26.57 -22.26
C ALA A 18 -1.76 25.84 -22.28
N GLU A 19 -2.17 25.39 -23.46
CA GLU A 19 -3.36 24.52 -23.59
C GLU A 19 -3.11 23.16 -22.93
N GLU A 20 -4.13 22.60 -22.27
CA GLU A 20 -4.06 21.36 -21.45
C GLU A 20 -3.57 20.09 -22.20
N GLN A 21 -3.41 20.16 -23.52
CA GLN A 21 -3.15 19.02 -24.40
C GLN A 21 -1.76 19.03 -25.07
N ASP A 22 -0.89 20.02 -24.79
CA ASP A 22 0.46 20.02 -25.37
C ASP A 22 1.40 19.00 -24.69
N LEU A 23 1.30 17.74 -25.12
CA LEU A 23 2.10 16.63 -24.62
C LEU A 23 3.60 16.83 -24.82
N THR A 24 4.02 17.62 -25.81
CA THR A 24 5.45 17.84 -26.10
C THR A 24 6.06 18.81 -25.12
N LEU A 25 5.35 19.89 -24.81
CA LEU A 25 5.74 20.85 -23.79
C LEU A 25 5.85 20.17 -22.42
N VAL A 26 4.84 19.39 -22.04
CA VAL A 26 4.80 18.65 -20.76
C VAL A 26 5.96 17.64 -20.66
N ALA A 27 6.24 16.89 -21.73
CA ALA A 27 7.34 15.93 -21.74
C ALA A 27 8.72 16.61 -21.57
N ASN A 28 8.91 17.77 -22.18
CA ASN A 28 10.14 18.56 -22.03
C ASN A 28 10.23 19.19 -20.64
N ALA A 29 9.12 19.71 -20.11
CA ALA A 29 9.04 20.27 -18.77
C ALA A 29 9.40 19.21 -17.70
N LEU A 30 8.90 17.98 -17.82
CA LEU A 30 9.26 16.88 -16.92
C LEU A 30 10.74 16.51 -16.98
N ARG A 31 11.35 16.48 -18.17
CA ARG A 31 12.79 16.21 -18.30
C ARG A 31 13.62 17.30 -17.62
N LEU A 32 13.19 18.54 -17.80
CA LEU A 32 13.80 19.71 -17.19
C LEU A 32 13.67 19.67 -15.66
N LEU A 33 12.49 19.37 -15.13
CA LEU A 33 12.26 19.18 -13.69
C LEU A 33 13.07 18.02 -13.12
N GLY A 34 13.22 16.92 -13.85
CA GLY A 34 14.05 15.78 -13.43
C GLY A 34 15.55 16.07 -13.36
N MET A 35 16.02 17.20 -13.91
CA MET A 35 17.41 17.66 -13.76
C MET A 35 17.62 18.61 -12.58
N VAL A 36 16.53 19.09 -11.96
CA VAL A 36 16.59 20.05 -10.86
C VAL A 36 17.02 19.34 -9.60
N GLN A 37 18.09 19.82 -8.97
CA GLN A 37 18.49 19.41 -7.63
C GLN A 37 18.15 20.54 -6.66
N MET A 38 17.33 20.22 -5.66
CA MET A 38 16.88 21.18 -4.67
C MET A 38 17.90 21.25 -3.54
N PRO A 39 18.31 22.46 -3.10
CA PRO A 39 19.21 22.62 -1.97
C PRO A 39 18.49 22.24 -0.67
N TYR A 40 19.17 21.54 0.23
CA TYR A 40 18.66 21.25 1.57
C TYR A 40 18.98 22.39 2.53
N ASP A 41 20.16 23.00 2.38
CA ASP A 41 20.65 24.05 3.25
C ASP A 41 20.91 25.36 2.50
N ALA A 42 20.76 26.50 3.20
CA ALA A 42 21.04 27.81 2.63
C ALA A 42 22.52 27.98 2.23
N GLU A 43 23.42 27.23 2.86
CA GLU A 43 24.86 27.23 2.57
C GLU A 43 25.21 26.57 1.23
N GLU A 44 24.31 25.75 0.66
CA GLU A 44 24.50 25.18 -0.67
C GLU A 44 24.22 26.21 -1.79
N ILE A 45 23.52 27.30 -1.45
CA ILE A 45 23.13 28.36 -2.39
C ILE A 45 24.27 29.37 -2.58
N THR A 46 25.36 28.91 -3.19
CA THR A 46 26.60 29.70 -3.37
C THR A 46 26.83 30.17 -4.80
N SER A 47 26.35 29.42 -5.80
CA SER A 47 26.63 29.70 -7.22
C SER A 47 25.50 30.50 -7.88
N PHE A 48 25.79 31.76 -8.23
CA PHE A 48 24.91 32.62 -9.02
C PHE A 48 25.60 33.03 -10.32
N LEU A 49 24.89 32.95 -11.44
CA LEU A 49 25.36 33.48 -12.72
C LEU A 49 25.37 35.03 -12.68
N VAL A 50 24.37 35.62 -12.03
CA VAL A 50 24.27 37.05 -11.75
C VAL A 50 24.01 37.24 -10.26
N GLU A 51 24.88 37.99 -9.58
CA GLU A 51 24.71 38.26 -8.15
C GLU A 51 23.38 38.96 -7.87
N PRO A 52 22.51 38.37 -7.03
CA PRO A 52 21.23 38.96 -6.70
C PRO A 52 21.46 40.24 -5.87
N LYS A 53 20.96 41.37 -6.37
CA LYS A 53 20.85 42.58 -5.55
C LYS A 53 19.79 42.33 -4.48
N ASN A 54 20.14 42.57 -3.21
CA ASN A 54 19.34 42.29 -1.98
C ASN A 54 17.93 42.93 -1.90
N SER A 55 17.36 43.42 -3.01
CA SER A 55 16.15 44.26 -3.05
C SER A 55 15.20 44.03 -4.23
N ASN A 56 15.45 43.09 -5.15
CA ASN A 56 14.77 43.11 -6.46
C ASN A 56 13.68 42.05 -6.70
N LEU A 57 13.30 41.25 -5.70
CA LEU A 57 12.07 40.45 -5.85
C LEU A 57 10.86 41.34 -5.52
N PRO A 58 9.85 41.43 -6.41
CA PRO A 58 8.60 42.12 -6.14
C PRO A 58 8.02 41.72 -4.78
N GLU A 59 7.37 42.64 -4.05
CA GLU A 59 6.83 42.34 -2.71
C GLU A 59 5.84 41.17 -2.70
N GLN A 60 5.19 40.89 -3.83
CA GLN A 60 4.30 39.74 -4.07
C GLN A 60 5.04 38.39 -4.14
N GLU A 61 6.36 38.40 -4.30
CA GLU A 61 7.19 37.21 -4.49
C GLU A 61 7.97 36.81 -3.23
N LEU A 62 7.91 37.62 -2.16
CA LEU A 62 8.54 37.31 -0.87
C LEU A 62 7.63 36.38 -0.07
N VAL A 63 8.08 35.14 0.13
CA VAL A 63 7.41 34.21 1.05
C VAL A 63 7.65 34.67 2.48
N SER A 64 6.59 34.87 3.30
CA SER A 64 6.78 35.16 4.73
C SER A 64 7.38 33.94 5.41
N SER A 65 8.46 34.16 6.15
CA SER A 65 8.99 33.16 7.07
C SER A 65 8.22 33.28 8.38
N ASP A 66 6.97 32.83 8.41
CA ASP A 66 6.21 32.69 9.65
C ASP A 66 6.66 31.38 10.32
N GLU A 67 7.78 31.45 11.04
CA GLU A 67 8.13 30.50 12.10
C GLU A 67 8.12 31.29 13.41
N GLU A 68 6.92 31.54 13.91
CA GLU A 68 6.57 31.77 15.32
C GLU A 68 5.03 32.01 15.39
N SER A 69 4.24 30.96 15.18
CA SER A 69 2.85 30.90 15.66
C SER A 69 2.41 29.43 15.76
N ASP A 70 3.03 28.72 16.70
CA ASP A 70 2.34 27.63 17.39
C ASP A 70 1.91 28.20 18.75
N ASP A 71 0.69 27.84 19.16
CA ASP A 71 -0.05 28.23 20.37
C ASP A 71 -1.01 29.44 20.21
N GLU A 72 -2.28 29.15 20.49
CA GLU A 72 -3.46 30.03 20.59
C GLU A 72 -4.36 30.14 19.35
N GLU A 73 -5.13 29.08 19.02
CA GLU A 73 -6.57 29.22 18.68
C GLU A 73 -7.35 27.95 19.11
N GLU A 74 -7.53 27.76 20.42
CA GLU A 74 -8.71 27.09 20.99
C GLU A 74 -9.65 28.16 21.56
N GLU A 75 -10.93 28.09 21.14
CA GLU A 75 -12.12 28.77 21.69
C GLU A 75 -12.13 30.32 21.80
N VAL A 76 -13.06 31.00 21.11
CA VAL A 76 -14.39 31.35 21.67
C VAL A 76 -15.25 32.19 20.71
N LEU A 77 -16.55 31.85 20.68
CA LEU A 77 -17.66 32.64 20.16
C LEU A 77 -17.88 33.94 20.95
N ALA A 78 -18.02 35.05 20.21
CA ALA A 78 -18.91 36.20 20.41
C ALA A 78 -19.07 36.86 21.80
N THR A 79 -18.73 38.16 21.90
CA THR A 79 -19.68 39.31 21.92
C THR A 79 -19.01 40.60 22.45
N ALA A 80 -19.65 41.72 22.14
CA ALA A 80 -19.08 43.05 21.95
C ALA A 80 -18.88 43.92 23.21
N GLY A 81 -17.88 44.82 23.09
CA GLY A 81 -17.98 46.22 23.56
C GLY A 81 -17.13 46.61 24.77
N THR A 82 -16.13 47.49 24.57
CA THR A 82 -15.97 48.81 25.24
C THR A 82 -14.59 49.42 24.93
N LYS A 83 -14.55 50.76 24.77
CA LYS A 83 -13.45 51.61 24.26
C LYS A 83 -12.25 51.82 25.22
N ARG A 84 -11.15 52.27 24.59
CA ARG A 84 -9.96 53.05 25.07
C ARG A 84 -8.76 52.15 25.45
N LYS A 85 -7.49 52.44 25.13
CA LYS A 85 -6.75 53.68 24.85
C LYS A 85 -5.42 53.32 24.14
N ALA A 86 -4.92 54.21 23.28
CA ALA A 86 -3.65 54.04 22.57
C ALA A 86 -2.44 53.96 23.52
N ALA A 87 -1.55 52.99 23.27
CA ALA A 87 -0.19 52.97 23.76
C ALA A 87 0.73 52.48 22.63
N ASP A 88 1.74 53.31 22.38
CA ASP A 88 2.78 53.22 21.37
C ASP A 88 3.68 52.01 21.64
N SER A 89 3.62 50.97 20.80
CA SER A 89 4.58 49.87 20.79
C SER A 89 5.14 49.70 19.38
N LYS A 90 6.43 50.06 19.29
CA LYS A 90 7.29 49.99 18.10
C LYS A 90 7.03 48.73 17.28
N ALA A 91 6.69 48.91 16.01
CA ALA A 91 6.67 47.88 15.00
C ALA A 91 8.02 47.12 15.00
N ASN A 92 8.01 45.91 15.53
CA ASN A 92 9.12 44.97 15.39
C ASN A 92 9.16 44.58 13.91
N LYS A 93 10.06 45.21 13.15
CA LYS A 93 10.36 44.80 11.77
C LYS A 93 10.95 43.39 11.82
N THR A 94 10.11 42.40 11.59
CA THR A 94 10.53 41.03 11.28
C THR A 94 11.56 41.08 10.16
N LYS A 95 12.73 40.48 10.40
CA LYS A 95 13.80 40.38 9.40
C LYS A 95 13.31 39.46 8.27
N LYS A 96 12.69 40.04 7.24
CA LYS A 96 12.44 39.36 5.96
C LYS A 96 13.78 38.83 5.46
N THR A 97 13.98 37.52 5.41
CA THR A 97 15.15 36.92 4.76
C THR A 97 15.01 37.19 3.26
N ARG A 98 15.82 38.13 2.78
CA ARG A 98 15.65 38.80 1.49
C ARG A 98 16.25 37.97 0.35
N GLY A 99 15.39 37.28 -0.37
CA GLY A 99 15.58 36.97 -1.78
C GLY A 99 16.16 35.58 -2.12
N LEU A 100 16.79 35.47 -3.31
CA LEU A 100 17.28 34.22 -3.94
C LEU A 100 18.20 33.32 -3.07
N HIS A 101 18.63 33.80 -1.90
CA HIS A 101 19.38 33.03 -0.91
C HIS A 101 18.50 32.21 0.05
N SER A 102 17.18 32.37 0.01
CA SER A 102 16.24 31.61 0.84
C SER A 102 15.87 30.27 0.20
N VAL A 103 16.08 29.15 0.90
CA VAL A 103 15.67 27.81 0.46
C VAL A 103 14.15 27.74 0.22
N LYS A 104 13.35 28.34 1.12
CA LYS A 104 11.88 28.39 1.00
C LYS A 104 11.43 29.06 -0.31
N GLN A 105 12.18 30.04 -0.80
CA GLN A 105 11.89 30.71 -2.07
C GLN A 105 12.09 29.78 -3.27
N HIS A 106 13.13 28.94 -3.24
CA HIS A 106 13.36 27.92 -4.27
C HIS A 106 12.31 26.81 -4.18
N GLN A 107 11.97 26.35 -2.97
CA GLN A 107 10.89 25.36 -2.76
C GLN A 107 9.55 25.87 -3.28
N HIS A 108 9.23 27.15 -3.08
CA HIS A 108 8.01 27.76 -3.62
C HIS A 108 7.99 27.75 -5.15
N ALA A 109 9.08 28.17 -5.80
CA ALA A 109 9.18 28.13 -7.27
C ALA A 109 9.10 26.69 -7.81
N PHE A 110 9.74 25.75 -7.13
CA PHE A 110 9.67 24.31 -7.45
C PHE A 110 8.24 23.78 -7.32
N SER A 111 7.54 24.15 -6.24
CA SER A 111 6.15 23.75 -6.01
C SER A 111 5.21 24.25 -7.10
N LEU A 112 5.33 25.52 -7.48
CA LEU A 112 4.52 26.10 -8.55
C LEU A 112 4.77 25.38 -9.88
N ALA A 113 6.04 25.12 -10.22
CA ALA A 113 6.39 24.44 -11.46
C ALA A 113 5.83 23.00 -11.52
N TRP A 114 5.94 22.24 -10.43
CA TRP A 114 5.39 20.88 -10.36
C TRP A 114 3.87 20.85 -10.41
N ILE A 115 3.20 21.71 -9.64
CA ILE A 115 1.73 21.80 -9.66
C ILE A 115 1.24 22.19 -11.06
N ALA A 116 1.90 23.16 -11.71
CA ALA A 116 1.55 23.56 -13.07
C ALA A 116 1.69 22.38 -14.04
N VAL A 117 2.77 21.59 -13.98
CA VAL A 117 2.94 20.38 -14.82
C VAL A 117 1.87 19.33 -14.54
N LEU A 118 1.55 19.07 -13.28
CA LEU A 118 0.60 18.02 -12.88
C LEU A 118 -0.86 18.33 -13.24
N ARG A 119 -1.20 19.60 -13.50
CA ARG A 119 -2.51 20.00 -14.04
C ARG A 119 -2.73 19.53 -15.48
N HIS A 120 -1.65 19.33 -16.25
CA HIS A 120 -1.72 18.89 -17.64
C HIS A 120 -1.87 17.38 -17.76
N LYS A 121 -2.39 16.90 -18.90
CA LYS A 121 -2.45 15.46 -19.18
C LYS A 121 -1.06 14.88 -19.43
N LEU A 122 -0.69 13.89 -18.62
CA LEU A 122 0.61 13.24 -18.68
C LEU A 122 0.54 11.95 -19.51
N PRO A 123 1.50 11.70 -20.44
CA PRO A 123 1.65 10.40 -21.08
C PRO A 123 1.83 9.28 -20.04
N GLN A 124 1.24 8.11 -20.26
CA GLN A 124 1.21 7.01 -19.28
C GLN A 124 2.61 6.59 -18.76
N ALA A 125 3.62 6.60 -19.63
CA ALA A 125 4.99 6.28 -19.24
C ALA A 125 5.61 7.34 -18.30
N SER A 126 5.30 8.61 -18.53
CA SER A 126 5.74 9.72 -17.68
C SER A 126 4.98 9.73 -16.36
N TYR A 127 3.68 9.48 -16.39
CA TYR A 127 2.83 9.43 -15.21
C TYR A 127 3.34 8.42 -14.16
N LYS A 128 3.64 7.18 -14.59
CA LYS A 128 4.20 6.15 -13.70
C LYS A 128 5.57 6.53 -13.14
N LYS A 129 6.42 7.19 -13.94
CA LYS A 129 7.73 7.67 -13.46
C LYS A 129 7.58 8.73 -12.39
N VAL A 130 6.69 9.70 -12.61
CA VAL A 130 6.39 10.75 -11.63
C VAL A 130 5.91 10.14 -10.32
N LEU A 131 4.93 9.21 -10.36
CA LEU A 131 4.45 8.55 -9.13
C LEU A 131 5.52 7.76 -8.37
N VAL A 132 6.51 7.18 -9.07
CA VAL A 132 7.65 6.50 -8.41
C VAL A 132 8.56 7.47 -7.67
N GLN A 133 8.78 8.66 -8.24
CA GLN A 133 9.67 9.70 -7.70
C GLN A 133 8.99 10.61 -6.68
N LEU A 134 7.66 10.70 -6.73
CA LEU A 134 6.87 11.61 -5.92
C LEU A 134 7.18 11.55 -4.41
N PRO A 135 7.23 10.38 -3.74
CA PRO A 135 7.43 10.33 -2.29
C PRO A 135 8.85 10.73 -1.86
N ASP A 136 9.88 10.32 -2.61
CA ASP A 136 11.28 10.45 -2.19
C ASP A 136 11.94 11.74 -2.74
N ASP A 137 11.65 12.12 -4.00
CA ASP A 137 12.34 13.19 -4.72
C ASP A 137 11.53 14.50 -4.82
N ILE A 138 10.19 14.44 -4.73
CA ILE A 138 9.33 15.61 -5.03
C ILE A 138 8.68 16.15 -3.76
N MET A 139 7.93 15.31 -3.03
CA MET A 139 7.16 15.73 -1.84
C MET A 139 8.00 16.44 -0.76
N PRO A 140 9.23 16.00 -0.42
CA PRO A 140 10.05 16.68 0.59
C PRO A 140 10.42 18.13 0.26
N HIS A 141 10.34 18.51 -1.01
CA HIS A 141 10.70 19.85 -1.49
C HIS A 141 9.51 20.74 -1.82
N LEU A 142 8.28 20.23 -1.63
CA LEU A 142 7.06 21.02 -1.82
C LEU A 142 6.73 21.82 -0.57
N VAL A 143 6.32 23.08 -0.74
CA VAL A 143 5.91 23.96 0.37
C VAL A 143 4.60 23.47 0.99
N ASN A 144 3.67 22.99 0.15
CA ASN A 144 2.40 22.44 0.61
C ASN A 144 2.04 21.17 -0.19
N PRO A 145 2.47 19.97 0.28
CA PRO A 145 2.16 18.71 -0.38
C PRO A 145 0.66 18.36 -0.44
N LEU A 146 -0.19 18.94 0.42
CA LEU A 146 -1.64 18.67 0.40
C LEU A 146 -2.31 19.05 -0.92
N LEU A 147 -1.70 19.95 -1.71
CA LEU A 147 -2.19 20.28 -3.06
C LEU A 147 -2.13 19.09 -4.04
N LEU A 148 -1.40 18.03 -3.71
CA LEU A 148 -1.36 16.79 -4.46
C LEU A 148 -2.47 15.80 -4.09
N ALA A 149 -3.28 16.08 -3.06
CA ALA A 149 -4.28 15.15 -2.54
C ALA A 149 -5.29 14.70 -3.61
N ASP A 150 -5.84 15.65 -4.38
CA ASP A 150 -6.80 15.34 -5.44
C ASP A 150 -6.15 14.50 -6.54
N PHE A 151 -4.96 14.92 -7.00
CA PHE A 151 -4.17 14.18 -7.98
C PHE A 151 -3.88 12.74 -7.53
N LEU A 152 -3.48 12.55 -6.28
CA LEU A 152 -3.15 11.24 -5.71
C LEU A 152 -4.39 10.38 -5.49
N THR A 153 -5.50 10.97 -5.06
CA THR A 153 -6.77 10.26 -4.88
C THR A 153 -7.31 9.78 -6.22
N ASP A 154 -7.24 10.63 -7.26
CA ASP A 154 -7.58 10.26 -8.62
C ASP A 154 -6.64 9.17 -9.14
N SER A 155 -5.32 9.33 -8.96
CA SER A 155 -4.31 8.32 -9.30
C SER A 155 -4.59 6.97 -8.65
N TYR A 156 -5.03 6.99 -7.40
CA TYR A 156 -5.38 5.81 -6.61
C TYR A 156 -6.68 5.15 -7.08
N SER A 157 -7.65 5.92 -7.59
CA SER A 157 -8.91 5.40 -8.12
C SER A 157 -8.78 4.71 -9.49
N ILE A 158 -7.71 4.97 -10.25
CA ILE A 158 -7.49 4.40 -11.60
C ILE A 158 -7.36 2.86 -11.57
N GLY A 159 -6.75 2.30 -10.53
CA GLY A 159 -6.52 0.86 -10.39
C GLY A 159 -5.15 0.38 -10.89
N GLY A 160 -4.81 -0.86 -10.51
CA GLY A 160 -3.61 -1.58 -10.92
C GLY A 160 -2.29 -0.94 -10.49
N VAL A 161 -1.27 -1.02 -11.35
CA VAL A 161 0.08 -0.51 -11.07
C VAL A 161 0.09 0.99 -10.75
N THR A 162 -0.87 1.75 -11.24
CA THR A 162 -0.95 3.19 -10.96
C THR A 162 -1.34 3.47 -9.51
N SER A 163 -2.37 2.78 -9.01
CA SER A 163 -2.80 2.89 -7.61
C SER A 163 -1.73 2.43 -6.64
N LEU A 164 -0.99 1.38 -7.01
CA LEU A 164 0.16 0.87 -6.27
C LEU A 164 1.23 1.94 -6.05
N LEU A 165 1.54 2.71 -7.09
CA LEU A 165 2.56 3.76 -7.03
C LEU A 165 2.06 4.99 -6.26
N ALA A 166 0.79 5.36 -6.44
CA ALA A 166 0.18 6.49 -5.75
C ALA A 166 0.06 6.26 -4.23
N LEU A 167 -0.12 5.00 -3.79
CA LEU A 167 -0.34 4.66 -2.39
C LEU A 167 0.77 5.13 -1.46
N ASN A 168 2.04 5.11 -1.90
CA ASN A 168 3.16 5.56 -1.06
C ASN A 168 3.09 7.06 -0.78
N SER A 169 2.79 7.87 -1.79
CA SER A 169 2.64 9.31 -1.62
C SER A 169 1.36 9.67 -0.86
N LEU A 170 0.27 8.92 -1.10
CA LEU A 170 -0.96 9.07 -0.33
C LEU A 170 -0.72 8.75 1.15
N PHE A 171 0.11 7.75 1.44
CA PHE A 171 0.50 7.41 2.81
C PHE A 171 1.20 8.56 3.52
N ILE A 172 2.17 9.21 2.87
CA ILE A 172 2.87 10.37 3.43
C ILE A 172 1.87 11.49 3.74
N LEU A 173 0.88 11.74 2.86
CA LEU A 173 -0.16 12.72 3.15
C LEU A 173 -1.02 12.33 4.37
N ILE A 174 -1.36 11.04 4.52
CA ILE A 174 -2.13 10.55 5.66
C ILE A 174 -1.31 10.66 6.96
N GLN A 175 -0.03 10.29 6.93
CA GLN A 175 0.81 10.22 8.13
C GLN A 175 1.31 11.59 8.58
N ASP A 176 1.85 12.40 7.66
CA ASP A 176 2.56 13.63 8.02
C ASP A 176 1.66 14.87 7.94
N TYR A 177 0.61 14.82 7.12
CA TYR A 177 -0.29 15.94 6.87
C TYR A 177 -1.73 15.68 7.34
N ASN A 178 -1.98 14.59 8.07
CA ASN A 178 -3.29 14.18 8.58
C ASN A 178 -4.40 14.16 7.50
N PHE A 179 -4.05 13.81 6.26
CA PHE A 179 -5.02 13.70 5.18
C PHE A 179 -5.97 12.52 5.44
N ASP A 180 -7.27 12.77 5.45
CA ASP A 180 -8.28 11.72 5.62
C ASP A 180 -8.78 11.23 4.25
N SER A 181 -8.49 9.98 3.92
CA SER A 181 -9.02 9.31 2.74
C SER A 181 -10.25 8.48 3.11
N PRO A 182 -11.45 8.84 2.64
CA PRO A 182 -12.65 8.03 2.89
C PRO A 182 -12.49 6.63 2.30
N ASP A 183 -13.01 5.63 3.03
CA ASP A 183 -13.02 4.21 2.65
C ASP A 183 -11.64 3.63 2.30
N PHE A 184 -10.58 4.12 2.95
CA PHE A 184 -9.20 3.72 2.68
C PHE A 184 -9.01 2.18 2.65
N TYR A 185 -9.48 1.48 3.67
CA TYR A 185 -9.33 0.02 3.77
C TYR A 185 -10.15 -0.76 2.74
N ASN A 186 -11.30 -0.25 2.30
CA ASN A 186 -12.11 -0.91 1.28
C ASN A 186 -11.39 -0.84 -0.07
N LYS A 187 -10.85 0.33 -0.42
CA LYS A 187 -10.03 0.50 -1.63
C LYS A 187 -8.77 -0.35 -1.57
N LEU A 188 -8.11 -0.42 -0.41
CA LEU A 188 -6.91 -1.22 -0.21
C LEU A 188 -7.22 -2.72 -0.35
N TYR A 189 -8.38 -3.16 0.13
CA TYR A 189 -8.84 -4.54 -0.01
C TYR A 189 -9.17 -4.89 -1.46
N ALA A 190 -9.82 -3.98 -2.19
CA ALA A 190 -10.11 -4.14 -3.61
C ALA A 190 -8.82 -4.23 -4.45
N LEU A 191 -7.78 -3.49 -4.08
CA LEU A 191 -6.50 -3.51 -4.79
C LEU A 191 -5.79 -4.87 -4.73
N LEU A 192 -6.00 -5.65 -3.65
CA LEU A 192 -5.44 -7.01 -3.51
C LEU A 192 -6.07 -8.04 -4.46
N ASP A 193 -7.19 -7.71 -5.10
CA ASP A 193 -7.83 -8.59 -6.07
C ASP A 193 -7.07 -8.64 -7.40
N ASP A 194 -6.32 -7.57 -7.74
CA ASP A 194 -5.58 -7.49 -9.00
C ASP A 194 -4.37 -8.46 -9.00
N PRO A 195 -4.34 -9.49 -9.87
CA PRO A 195 -3.22 -10.43 -9.93
C PRO A 195 -1.89 -9.78 -10.32
N SER A 196 -1.93 -8.65 -11.05
CA SER A 196 -0.74 -7.94 -11.50
C SER A 196 0.09 -7.37 -10.34
N LEU A 197 -0.55 -7.16 -9.19
CA LEU A 197 0.07 -6.67 -7.96
C LEU A 197 1.16 -7.60 -7.42
N TYR A 198 0.95 -8.92 -7.50
CA TYR A 198 1.88 -9.91 -6.97
C TYR A 198 3.12 -10.10 -7.84
N SER A 199 3.04 -9.77 -9.13
CA SER A 199 4.15 -9.82 -10.08
C SER A 199 4.75 -8.44 -10.40
N ALA A 200 4.21 -7.36 -9.81
CA ALA A 200 4.68 -6.00 -10.04
C ALA A 200 6.10 -5.79 -9.53
N LYS A 201 6.86 -4.92 -10.20
CA LYS A 201 8.24 -4.60 -9.83
C LYS A 201 8.33 -3.89 -8.47
N GLN A 202 7.39 -3.01 -8.16
CA GLN A 202 7.33 -2.26 -6.89
C GLN A 202 6.44 -2.93 -5.82
N ARG A 203 6.24 -4.25 -5.90
CA ARG A 203 5.38 -4.95 -4.93
C ARG A 203 5.93 -4.91 -3.50
N ASP A 204 7.26 -4.87 -3.34
CA ASP A 204 7.96 -4.72 -2.07
C ASP A 204 7.51 -3.47 -1.32
N ARG A 205 7.49 -2.33 -2.00
CA ARG A 205 7.00 -1.06 -1.45
C ARG A 205 5.53 -1.16 -1.04
N PHE A 206 4.70 -1.76 -1.90
CA PHE A 206 3.27 -1.93 -1.59
C PHE A 206 3.03 -2.84 -0.38
N PHE A 207 3.64 -4.02 -0.35
CA PHE A 207 3.42 -4.97 0.74
C PHE A 207 4.06 -4.51 2.05
N GLY A 208 5.14 -3.73 1.99
CA GLY A 208 5.69 -3.02 3.15
C GLY A 208 4.67 -2.04 3.74
N LEU A 209 4.07 -1.19 2.90
CA LEU A 209 2.99 -0.27 3.30
C LEU A 209 1.76 -1.03 3.80
N LEU A 210 1.34 -2.10 3.13
CA LEU A 210 0.21 -2.93 3.56
C LEU A 210 0.46 -3.54 4.94
N ASN A 211 1.67 -4.04 5.19
CA ASN A 211 2.04 -4.58 6.50
C ASN A 211 1.98 -3.51 7.59
N LEU A 212 2.41 -2.28 7.27
CA LEU A 212 2.29 -1.12 8.15
C LEU A 212 0.83 -0.75 8.41
N PHE A 213 -0.02 -0.65 7.38
CA PHE A 213 -1.44 -0.32 7.51
C PHE A 213 -2.21 -1.34 8.35
N LEU A 214 -1.92 -2.63 8.14
CA LEU A 214 -2.55 -3.71 8.89
C LEU A 214 -1.94 -3.89 10.29
N SER A 215 -0.92 -3.10 10.64
CA SER A 215 -0.38 -2.99 12.01
C SER A 215 -1.12 -2.04 12.93
N SER A 216 -2.05 -1.26 12.38
CA SER A 216 -2.92 -0.39 13.16
C SER A 216 -3.73 -1.18 14.21
N THR A 217 -3.70 -0.69 15.45
CA THR A 217 -4.41 -1.27 16.60
C THR A 217 -5.93 -1.05 16.54
N HIS A 218 -6.39 -0.09 15.76
CA HIS A 218 -7.81 0.29 15.64
C HIS A 218 -8.57 -0.54 14.59
N LEU A 219 -7.92 -1.54 13.99
CA LEU A 219 -8.53 -2.40 13.01
C LEU A 219 -9.48 -3.43 13.64
N PRO A 220 -10.74 -3.50 13.19
CA PRO A 220 -11.66 -4.52 13.66
C PRO A 220 -11.26 -5.89 13.10
N ALA A 221 -11.53 -6.94 13.88
CA ALA A 221 -11.13 -8.31 13.54
C ALA A 221 -11.70 -8.80 12.20
N TYR A 222 -12.88 -8.32 11.78
CA TYR A 222 -13.49 -8.73 10.50
C TYR A 222 -12.68 -8.23 9.31
N THR A 223 -12.14 -7.00 9.37
CA THR A 223 -11.29 -6.44 8.30
C THR A 223 -10.02 -7.25 8.21
N VAL A 224 -9.36 -7.52 9.34
CA VAL A 224 -8.12 -8.31 9.37
C VAL A 224 -8.35 -9.72 8.82
N ALA A 225 -9.46 -10.36 9.19
CA ALA A 225 -9.83 -11.65 8.64
C ALA A 225 -10.10 -11.60 7.14
N ALA A 226 -10.76 -10.54 6.63
CA ALA A 226 -10.98 -10.32 5.21
C ALA A 226 -9.65 -10.25 4.46
N PHE A 227 -8.73 -9.40 4.92
CA PHE A 227 -7.38 -9.28 4.35
C PHE A 227 -6.61 -10.60 4.40
N ALA A 228 -6.61 -11.30 5.55
CA ALA A 228 -5.95 -12.59 5.71
C ALA A 228 -6.49 -13.64 4.74
N LYS A 229 -7.83 -13.74 4.60
CA LYS A 229 -8.48 -14.68 3.69
C LYS A 229 -8.21 -14.32 2.24
N ARG A 230 -8.35 -13.06 1.82
CA ARG A 230 -8.06 -12.63 0.43
C ARG A 230 -6.59 -12.85 0.08
N LEU A 231 -5.64 -12.48 0.94
CA LEU A 231 -4.22 -12.78 0.73
C LEU A 231 -3.97 -14.29 0.56
N SER A 232 -4.63 -15.12 1.36
CA SER A 232 -4.51 -16.57 1.27
C SER A 232 -5.12 -17.13 -0.02
N ARG A 233 -6.22 -16.56 -0.52
CA ARG A 233 -6.79 -16.87 -1.85
C ARG A 233 -5.81 -16.53 -2.96
N SER A 234 -5.27 -15.32 -2.95
CA SER A 234 -4.31 -14.88 -3.97
C SER A 234 -3.04 -15.74 -3.99
N ALA A 235 -2.64 -16.29 -2.85
CA ALA A 235 -1.53 -17.24 -2.77
C ALA A 235 -1.74 -18.53 -3.59
N LEU A 236 -2.98 -18.91 -3.92
CA LEU A 236 -3.24 -20.09 -4.76
C LEU A 236 -2.76 -19.92 -6.20
N THR A 237 -2.79 -18.69 -6.72
CA THR A 237 -2.43 -18.35 -8.11
C THR A 237 -1.13 -17.56 -8.21
N ALA A 238 -0.61 -17.08 -7.08
CA ALA A 238 0.61 -16.28 -7.03
C ALA A 238 1.88 -17.10 -7.26
N GLU A 239 2.97 -16.39 -7.59
CA GLU A 239 4.29 -16.99 -7.67
C GLU A 239 4.87 -17.36 -6.31
N PRO A 240 5.80 -18.35 -6.22
CA PRO A 240 6.44 -18.74 -4.97
C PRO A 240 7.10 -17.58 -4.23
N GLY A 241 7.71 -16.63 -4.96
CA GLY A 241 8.29 -15.43 -4.37
C GLY A 241 7.26 -14.62 -3.57
N ALA A 242 6.05 -14.50 -4.11
CA ALA A 242 4.95 -13.83 -3.43
C ALA A 242 4.39 -14.64 -2.26
N ILE A 243 4.17 -15.95 -2.46
CA ILE A 243 3.65 -16.84 -1.42
C ILE A 243 4.58 -16.83 -0.18
N LEU A 244 5.89 -16.75 -0.38
CA LEU A 244 6.88 -16.72 0.69
C LEU A 244 6.74 -15.53 1.66
N PHE A 245 6.22 -14.38 1.23
CA PHE A 245 5.90 -13.27 2.14
C PHE A 245 4.43 -13.25 2.56
N ILE A 246 3.50 -13.75 1.75
CA ILE A 246 2.07 -13.81 2.09
C ILE A 246 1.85 -14.69 3.34
N ILE A 247 2.46 -15.88 3.39
CA ILE A 247 2.32 -16.81 4.53
C ILE A 247 2.71 -16.14 5.86
N PRO A 248 3.93 -15.58 6.03
CA PRO A 248 4.31 -14.93 7.28
C PRO A 248 3.51 -13.65 7.55
N MET A 249 3.07 -12.92 6.52
CA MET A 249 2.19 -11.77 6.69
C MET A 249 0.84 -12.18 7.30
N VAL A 250 0.17 -13.20 6.74
CA VAL A 250 -1.07 -13.75 7.27
C VAL A 250 -0.87 -14.31 8.69
N TYR A 251 0.26 -14.97 8.94
CA TYR A 251 0.64 -15.46 10.27
C TYR A 251 0.72 -14.31 11.29
N ASN A 252 1.37 -13.19 10.93
CA ASN A 252 1.46 -12.01 11.79
C ASN A 252 0.10 -11.35 12.05
N LEU A 253 -0.77 -11.29 11.04
CA LEU A 253 -2.15 -10.77 11.20
C LEU A 253 -2.94 -11.59 12.22
N ILE A 254 -2.85 -12.92 12.14
CA ILE A 254 -3.55 -13.83 13.05
C ILE A 254 -2.97 -13.76 14.46
N LEU A 255 -1.65 -13.64 14.60
CA LEU A 255 -1.01 -13.44 15.91
C LEU A 255 -1.44 -12.13 16.58
N ARG A 256 -1.56 -11.05 15.79
CA ARG A 256 -2.00 -9.74 16.29
C ARG A 256 -3.46 -9.77 16.74
N HIS A 257 -4.33 -10.42 15.97
CA HIS A 257 -5.77 -10.49 16.25
C HIS A 257 -6.20 -11.91 16.56
N LYS A 258 -6.23 -12.27 17.85
CA LYS A 258 -6.60 -13.62 18.33
C LYS A 258 -7.97 -14.11 17.86
N GLU A 259 -8.91 -13.21 17.58
CA GLU A 259 -10.21 -13.56 17.00
C GLU A 259 -10.08 -14.21 15.60
N CYS A 260 -8.99 -13.97 14.88
CA CYS A 260 -8.69 -14.60 13.59
C CYS A 260 -8.11 -16.02 13.73
N LEU A 261 -7.80 -16.49 14.95
CA LEU A 261 -7.35 -17.88 15.18
C LEU A 261 -8.38 -18.90 14.73
N GLN A 262 -9.65 -18.54 14.75
CA GLN A 262 -10.74 -19.38 14.23
C GLN A 262 -10.60 -19.69 12.74
N LEU A 263 -9.87 -18.87 11.99
CA LEU A 263 -9.59 -19.13 10.59
C LEU A 263 -8.68 -20.37 10.40
N ILE A 264 -7.85 -20.68 11.40
CA ILE A 264 -6.97 -21.87 11.43
C ILE A 264 -7.69 -23.04 12.13
N HIS A 265 -8.28 -22.78 13.29
CA HIS A 265 -8.88 -23.81 14.13
C HIS A 265 -10.26 -23.40 14.63
N ARG A 266 -11.31 -24.03 14.08
CA ARG A 266 -12.69 -23.89 14.55
C ARG A 266 -13.05 -25.04 15.47
N THR A 267 -13.32 -24.75 16.73
CA THR A 267 -14.12 -25.62 17.58
C THR A 267 -15.58 -25.26 17.32
N GLY A 268 -16.47 -26.21 17.04
CA GLY A 268 -17.84 -25.97 16.54
C GLY A 268 -18.80 -25.18 17.45
N ALA A 269 -18.29 -24.43 18.43
CA ALA A 269 -19.02 -23.50 19.28
C ALA A 269 -18.67 -22.07 18.91
N PHE A 270 -19.69 -21.23 18.65
CA PHE A 270 -19.54 -19.80 18.31
C PHE A 270 -18.47 -19.10 19.17
N THR A 271 -17.48 -18.48 18.51
CA THR A 271 -16.36 -17.79 19.20
C THR A 271 -16.78 -16.41 19.70
N ALA A 272 -15.94 -15.79 20.55
CA ALA A 272 -16.22 -14.48 21.15
C ALA A 272 -16.51 -13.39 20.10
N ALA A 273 -15.85 -13.44 18.93
CA ALA A 273 -16.11 -12.55 17.80
C ALA A 273 -17.51 -12.70 17.19
N GLU A 274 -18.03 -13.92 17.03
CA GLU A 274 -19.38 -14.12 16.48
C GLU A 274 -20.45 -13.71 17.49
N LYS A 275 -20.18 -13.90 18.79
CA LYS A 275 -21.00 -13.32 19.87
C LYS A 275 -20.94 -11.79 19.84
N ALA A 276 -19.79 -11.18 19.53
CA ALA A 276 -19.66 -9.73 19.42
C ALA A 276 -20.33 -9.16 18.16
N ALA A 277 -20.29 -9.86 17.03
CA ALA A 277 -20.98 -9.50 15.80
C ALA A 277 -22.51 -9.60 15.95
N LYS A 278 -23.01 -10.73 16.48
CA LYS A 278 -24.44 -10.87 16.85
C LYS A 278 -24.88 -9.82 17.86
N ARG A 279 -24.07 -9.53 18.88
CA ARG A 279 -24.39 -8.48 19.86
C ARG A 279 -24.51 -7.08 19.22
N ARG A 280 -23.75 -6.78 18.17
CA ARG A 280 -23.87 -5.52 17.40
C ARG A 280 -25.14 -5.50 16.55
N GLU A 281 -25.51 -6.62 15.94
CA GLU A 281 -26.78 -6.76 15.21
C GLU A 281 -27.99 -6.66 16.15
N GLU A 282 -27.92 -7.29 17.32
CA GLU A 282 -28.97 -7.24 18.35
C GLU A 282 -29.14 -5.85 18.97
N LEU A 283 -28.06 -5.08 19.12
CA LEU A 283 -28.09 -3.68 19.55
C LEU A 283 -28.74 -2.73 18.51
N SER A 284 -28.87 -3.16 17.25
CA SER A 284 -29.53 -2.39 16.19
C SER A 284 -31.06 -2.56 16.17
N SER A 285 -31.62 -3.55 16.88
CA SER A 285 -33.07 -3.77 16.94
C SER A 285 -33.60 -3.55 18.35
N GLY A 286 -34.11 -2.34 18.61
CA GLY A 286 -34.67 -1.96 19.90
C GLY A 286 -35.95 -2.73 20.27
N SER A 287 -35.93 -3.29 21.48
CA SER A 287 -37.07 -3.59 22.37
C SER A 287 -38.00 -4.77 22.03
N ALA A 288 -37.50 -6.00 22.25
CA ALA A 288 -38.26 -7.16 22.76
C ALA A 288 -37.33 -8.29 23.29
N VAL A 289 -36.10 -7.95 23.68
CA VAL A 289 -34.96 -8.88 23.60
C VAL A 289 -34.79 -9.79 24.83
N ASP A 290 -35.40 -9.46 25.98
CA ASP A 290 -35.17 -10.22 27.21
C ASP A 290 -35.89 -11.58 27.27
N ALA A 291 -37.01 -11.73 26.57
CA ALA A 291 -37.75 -13.00 26.52
C ALA A 291 -37.25 -13.95 25.43
N ALA A 292 -36.68 -13.41 24.34
CA ALA A 292 -36.07 -14.17 23.25
C ALA A 292 -34.64 -14.64 23.59
N ALA A 293 -33.86 -13.80 24.30
CA ALA A 293 -32.49 -14.11 24.71
C ALA A 293 -32.40 -15.33 25.67
N LYS A 294 -33.45 -15.59 26.46
CA LYS A 294 -33.48 -16.75 27.37
C LYS A 294 -33.85 -18.07 26.69
N LYS A 295 -34.47 -18.05 25.51
CA LYS A 295 -34.75 -19.26 24.72
C LYS A 295 -33.56 -19.67 23.85
N LEU A 296 -32.82 -18.70 23.30
CA LEU A 296 -31.66 -18.94 22.42
C LEU A 296 -30.35 -19.33 23.12
N SER A 297 -30.22 -19.11 24.43
CA SER A 297 -29.00 -19.49 25.17
C SER A 297 -28.82 -20.99 25.37
N SER A 298 -29.86 -21.79 25.08
CA SER A 298 -29.86 -23.25 25.26
C SER A 298 -29.57 -24.05 23.98
N GLU A 299 -29.62 -23.41 22.81
CA GLU A 299 -29.24 -24.07 21.57
C GLU A 299 -27.72 -23.98 21.39
N LYS A 300 -27.05 -25.13 21.54
CA LYS A 300 -25.80 -25.38 20.81
C LYS A 300 -26.14 -25.29 19.32
N THR A 301 -26.17 -24.09 18.77
CA THR A 301 -26.08 -23.93 17.32
C THR A 301 -24.67 -24.32 16.95
N GLU A 302 -24.52 -25.57 16.52
CA GLU A 302 -23.39 -25.99 15.70
C GLU A 302 -23.36 -25.06 14.47
N LEU A 303 -22.19 -24.56 14.12
CA LEU A 303 -21.98 -23.91 12.83
C LEU A 303 -22.21 -24.97 11.75
N VAL A 304 -23.44 -25.05 11.28
CA VAL A 304 -23.78 -25.79 10.08
C VAL A 304 -23.16 -24.99 8.94
N LEU A 305 -21.96 -25.40 8.49
CA LEU A 305 -21.54 -25.12 7.12
C LEU A 305 -22.74 -25.53 6.26
N LYS A 306 -23.46 -24.56 5.70
CA LYS A 306 -24.67 -24.84 4.92
C LYS A 306 -24.23 -25.73 3.75
N ASP A 307 -24.53 -27.02 3.84
CA ASP A 307 -24.09 -28.08 2.91
C ASP A 307 -22.56 -28.23 2.74
N GLY A 308 -21.74 -27.77 3.70
CA GLY A 308 -20.27 -27.86 3.59
C GLY A 308 -19.61 -26.76 2.76
N HIS A 309 -20.34 -25.75 2.29
CA HIS A 309 -19.79 -24.65 1.52
C HIS A 309 -19.15 -23.57 2.41
N ASP A 310 -18.01 -23.03 1.95
CA ASP A 310 -17.31 -21.91 2.59
C ASP A 310 -18.15 -20.62 2.45
N PRO A 311 -18.50 -19.91 3.54
CA PRO A 311 -19.34 -18.70 3.48
C PRO A 311 -18.61 -17.47 2.92
N PHE A 312 -17.30 -17.53 2.70
CA PHE A 312 -16.52 -16.41 2.17
C PHE A 312 -16.92 -16.04 0.73
N ILE A 313 -17.20 -14.75 0.50
CA ILE A 313 -17.55 -14.21 -0.83
C ILE A 313 -16.29 -13.58 -1.44
N ASN A 314 -15.71 -14.24 -2.44
CA ASN A 314 -14.46 -13.81 -3.05
C ASN A 314 -14.58 -12.49 -3.84
N ASP A 315 -15.70 -12.30 -4.54
CA ASP A 315 -15.92 -11.16 -5.44
C ASP A 315 -16.37 -9.89 -4.70
N GLU A 316 -16.59 -9.97 -3.39
CA GLU A 316 -17.01 -8.84 -2.56
C GLU A 316 -15.83 -7.93 -2.24
N LEU A 317 -15.94 -6.64 -2.56
CA LEU A 317 -14.88 -5.63 -2.37
C LEU A 317 -14.99 -4.90 -1.03
N ASP A 318 -16.08 -5.14 -0.28
CA ASP A 318 -16.26 -4.63 1.08
C ASP A 318 -15.78 -5.68 2.11
N PRO A 319 -14.71 -5.40 2.90
CA PRO A 319 -14.23 -6.28 3.94
C PRO A 319 -15.30 -6.70 4.96
N ILE A 320 -16.32 -5.86 5.18
CA ILE A 320 -17.41 -6.14 6.13
C ILE A 320 -18.31 -7.26 5.61
N LYS A 321 -18.60 -7.27 4.30
CA LYS A 321 -19.62 -8.13 3.69
C LYS A 321 -19.08 -9.47 3.18
N CYS A 322 -17.76 -9.62 3.09
CA CYS A 322 -17.13 -10.82 2.54
C CYS A 322 -17.26 -12.09 3.41
N ASN A 323 -17.77 -11.98 4.65
CA ASN A 323 -17.94 -13.09 5.60
C ASN A 323 -16.66 -13.90 5.92
N ALA A 324 -15.48 -13.31 5.79
CA ALA A 324 -14.21 -14.00 6.00
C ALA A 324 -14.06 -14.59 7.42
N LEU A 325 -14.58 -13.94 8.46
CA LEU A 325 -14.56 -14.48 9.83
C LEU A 325 -15.36 -15.77 10.00
N GLN A 326 -16.27 -16.10 9.08
CA GLN A 326 -17.06 -17.33 9.10
C GLN A 326 -16.41 -18.45 8.28
N SER A 327 -15.31 -18.16 7.59
CA SER A 327 -14.53 -19.07 6.74
C SER A 327 -13.29 -19.66 7.46
N SER A 328 -12.63 -20.65 6.85
CA SER A 328 -11.28 -21.09 7.26
C SER A 328 -10.25 -20.91 6.14
N LEU A 329 -8.96 -21.07 6.47
CA LEU A 329 -7.82 -20.87 5.56
C LEU A 329 -7.34 -22.18 4.93
N TRP A 330 -8.22 -22.87 4.20
CA TRP A 330 -7.87 -24.10 3.47
C TRP A 330 -6.80 -23.87 2.40
N GLU A 331 -6.67 -22.64 1.92
CA GLU A 331 -5.66 -22.26 0.94
C GLU A 331 -4.25 -22.46 1.49
N LEU A 332 -3.99 -21.99 2.72
CA LEU A 332 -2.70 -22.16 3.37
C LEU A 332 -2.44 -23.62 3.76
N TYR A 333 -3.48 -24.36 4.11
CA TYR A 333 -3.37 -25.81 4.31
C TYR A 333 -2.93 -26.52 3.03
N THR A 334 -3.49 -26.15 1.88
CA THR A 334 -3.11 -26.72 0.58
C THR A 334 -1.64 -26.39 0.21
N MET A 335 -1.14 -25.20 0.61
CA MET A 335 0.25 -24.79 0.36
C MET A 335 1.31 -25.69 0.98
N LYS A 336 0.96 -26.54 1.94
CA LYS A 336 1.87 -27.57 2.49
C LYS A 336 2.34 -28.59 1.45
N HIS A 337 1.57 -28.76 0.38
CA HIS A 337 1.85 -29.68 -0.72
C HIS A 337 2.39 -28.93 -1.95
N HIS A 338 2.84 -27.69 -1.79
CA HIS A 338 3.39 -26.89 -2.86
C HIS A 338 4.73 -27.48 -3.36
N TYR A 339 4.98 -27.40 -4.67
CA TYR A 339 6.17 -27.99 -5.30
C TYR A 339 7.50 -27.39 -4.79
N ASN A 340 7.48 -26.11 -4.40
CA ASN A 340 8.61 -25.44 -3.79
C ASN A 340 8.70 -25.79 -2.30
N ALA A 341 9.81 -26.40 -1.89
CA ALA A 341 10.03 -26.86 -0.52
C ALA A 341 10.06 -25.71 0.51
N ASP A 342 10.58 -24.53 0.17
CA ASP A 342 10.64 -23.38 1.08
C ASP A 342 9.20 -22.88 1.38
N VAL A 343 8.32 -22.86 0.37
CA VAL A 343 6.89 -22.53 0.54
C VAL A 343 6.19 -23.55 1.43
N ALA A 344 6.36 -24.83 1.14
CA ALA A 344 5.76 -25.91 1.93
C ALA A 344 6.21 -25.86 3.40
N LEU A 345 7.49 -25.57 3.65
CA LEU A 345 8.04 -25.41 5.01
C LEU A 345 7.41 -24.20 5.72
N LYS A 346 7.28 -23.04 5.06
CA LYS A 346 6.62 -21.87 5.65
C LYS A 346 5.14 -22.16 5.95
N ALA A 347 4.42 -22.88 5.08
CA ALA A 347 3.02 -23.22 5.31
C ALA A 347 2.82 -24.10 6.56
N ARG A 348 3.79 -24.97 6.90
CA ARG A 348 3.76 -25.80 8.11
C ARG A 348 3.82 -25.01 9.43
N MET A 349 4.20 -23.72 9.40
CA MET A 349 4.17 -22.87 10.59
C MET A 349 2.76 -22.79 11.22
N PHE A 350 1.70 -23.02 10.45
CA PHE A 350 0.32 -23.04 10.93
C PHE A 350 -0.10 -24.37 11.58
N GLU A 351 0.67 -25.45 11.43
CA GLU A 351 0.42 -26.73 12.12
C GLU A 351 1.10 -26.79 13.49
N GLU A 352 2.24 -26.11 13.61
CA GLU A 352 2.95 -25.97 14.88
C GLU A 352 2.21 -25.02 15.83
N LYS A 353 2.54 -25.11 17.12
CA LYS A 353 2.04 -24.15 18.10
C LYS A 353 2.52 -22.75 17.74
N LEU A 354 1.57 -21.85 17.52
CA LEU A 354 1.84 -20.45 17.20
C LEU A 354 2.75 -19.82 18.27
N ARG A 355 3.84 -19.21 17.81
CA ARG A 355 4.82 -18.49 18.63
C ARG A 355 4.25 -17.11 19.00
N HIS A 356 4.77 -16.52 20.09
CA HIS A 356 4.40 -15.15 20.46
C HIS A 356 5.14 -14.06 19.68
N GLN A 357 6.21 -14.42 18.94
CA GLN A 357 7.02 -13.48 18.19
C GLN A 357 6.53 -13.37 16.74
N PHE A 358 6.46 -12.13 16.24
CA PHE A 358 6.19 -11.85 14.84
C PHE A 358 7.35 -12.32 13.95
N VAL A 359 7.01 -12.78 12.76
CA VAL A 359 7.98 -13.17 11.73
C VAL A 359 8.36 -11.93 10.94
N ASP A 360 9.65 -11.74 10.69
CA ASP A 360 10.11 -10.69 9.79
C ASP A 360 9.70 -11.01 8.35
N VAL A 361 9.07 -10.04 7.69
CA VAL A 361 8.50 -10.19 6.34
C VAL A 361 9.39 -9.52 5.30
N ASP A 362 10.21 -8.54 5.68
CA ASP A 362 10.88 -7.62 4.75
C ASP A 362 11.86 -8.38 3.84
N GLU A 363 12.69 -9.26 4.40
CA GLU A 363 13.60 -10.13 3.64
C GLU A 363 12.87 -11.02 2.62
N SER A 364 11.60 -11.36 2.90
CA SER A 364 10.82 -12.24 2.03
C SER A 364 10.14 -11.50 0.88
N MET A 365 9.94 -10.18 0.98
CA MET A 365 9.26 -9.39 -0.06
C MET A 365 10.13 -9.20 -1.31
N GLU A 366 11.46 -9.18 -1.13
CA GLU A 366 12.44 -9.01 -2.21
C GLU A 366 12.70 -10.29 -3.04
N ILE A 367 12.12 -11.43 -2.64
CA ILE A 367 12.39 -12.73 -3.26
C ILE A 367 11.71 -12.82 -4.63
N THR A 368 12.50 -12.77 -5.70
CA THR A 368 12.02 -12.96 -7.07
C THR A 368 12.25 -14.39 -7.57
N TYR A 369 11.57 -14.81 -8.63
CA TYR A 369 11.89 -16.08 -9.30
C TYR A 369 13.37 -16.20 -9.67
N LYS A 370 13.97 -15.10 -10.12
CA LYS A 370 15.39 -15.05 -10.46
C LYS A 370 16.25 -15.36 -9.22
N SER A 371 15.97 -14.72 -8.09
CA SER A 371 16.74 -14.98 -6.87
C SER A 371 16.53 -16.39 -6.34
N LEU A 372 15.31 -16.94 -6.46
CA LEU A 372 15.03 -18.35 -6.13
C LEU A 372 15.85 -19.30 -7.00
N PHE A 373 15.89 -19.08 -8.31
CA PHE A 373 16.64 -19.91 -9.25
C PHE A 373 18.16 -19.81 -9.01
N ASP A 374 18.67 -18.58 -8.86
CA ASP A 374 20.09 -18.32 -8.57
C ASP A 374 20.51 -18.96 -7.24
N LYS A 375 19.62 -18.96 -6.24
CA LYS A 375 19.84 -19.65 -4.95
C LYS A 375 19.95 -21.17 -5.13
N GLN A 376 19.12 -21.77 -5.98
CA GLN A 376 19.20 -23.21 -6.25
C GLN A 376 20.46 -23.58 -7.05
N LEU A 377 20.86 -22.78 -8.05
CA LEU A 377 22.10 -23.01 -8.80
C LEU A 377 23.35 -22.95 -7.93
N LYS A 378 23.37 -22.05 -6.93
CA LYS A 378 24.48 -21.92 -5.98
C LYS A 378 24.48 -22.97 -4.89
N ARG A 379 23.39 -23.73 -4.73
CA ARG A 379 23.26 -24.73 -3.68
C ARG A 379 24.27 -25.86 -3.94
N LYS A 380 25.22 -26.03 -3.02
CA LYS A 380 26.12 -27.19 -3.05
C LYS A 380 25.34 -28.42 -2.60
N GLU A 381 25.23 -29.40 -3.48
CA GLU A 381 24.65 -30.70 -3.13
C GLU A 381 25.50 -31.37 -2.05
N LYS A 382 24.85 -31.91 -1.02
CA LYS A 382 25.51 -32.72 -0.01
C LYS A 382 25.24 -34.19 -0.34
N GLY A 383 26.22 -34.86 -0.93
CA GLY A 383 26.15 -36.29 -1.23
C GLY A 383 25.61 -36.61 -2.62
N LYS A 384 25.26 -37.89 -2.84
CA LYS A 384 24.75 -38.40 -4.12
C LYS A 384 23.26 -38.07 -4.25
N VAL A 385 22.84 -37.58 -5.41
CA VAL A 385 21.43 -37.34 -5.73
C VAL A 385 20.71 -38.68 -5.88
N PRO A 386 19.57 -38.89 -5.21
CA PRO A 386 18.79 -40.11 -5.37
C PRO A 386 18.20 -40.17 -6.79
N LEU A 387 18.28 -41.34 -7.42
CA LEU A 387 17.65 -41.63 -8.71
C LEU A 387 16.42 -42.50 -8.50
N ALA A 388 15.45 -42.40 -9.40
CA ALA A 388 14.30 -43.30 -9.42
C ALA A 388 14.78 -44.73 -9.65
N PHE A 389 14.37 -45.66 -8.78
CA PHE A 389 14.72 -47.08 -8.89
C PHE A 389 13.98 -47.75 -10.05
N GLN A 390 12.70 -47.43 -10.22
CA GLN A 390 11.88 -47.94 -11.31
C GLN A 390 12.11 -47.06 -12.56
N PRO A 391 12.65 -47.62 -13.66
CA PRO A 391 12.83 -46.88 -14.90
C PRO A 391 11.48 -46.59 -15.57
N CYS A 392 11.32 -45.39 -16.12
CA CYS A 392 10.15 -45.05 -16.92
C CYS A 392 10.33 -45.58 -18.35
N ASN A 393 9.67 -46.70 -18.68
CA ASN A 393 9.81 -47.34 -19.99
C ASN A 393 8.87 -46.76 -21.07
N GLY A 394 7.88 -45.94 -20.69
CA GLY A 394 6.78 -45.51 -21.57
C GLY A 394 6.59 -43.99 -21.68
N LEU A 395 7.67 -43.20 -21.64
CA LEU A 395 7.54 -41.73 -21.77
C LEU A 395 7.11 -41.29 -23.18
N PHE A 396 7.49 -42.06 -24.21
CA PHE A 396 7.20 -41.76 -25.62
C PHE A 396 6.59 -42.94 -26.39
N SER A 397 6.27 -44.06 -25.73
CA SER A 397 5.62 -45.19 -26.41
C SER A 397 4.11 -44.96 -26.44
N ASN A 398 3.56 -44.72 -27.63
CA ASN A 398 2.12 -44.88 -27.86
C ASN A 398 1.78 -46.33 -27.48
N GLY A 399 0.75 -46.54 -26.64
CA GLY A 399 0.44 -47.78 -25.92
C GLY A 399 0.10 -49.02 -26.78
N ALA A 400 0.90 -49.34 -27.79
CA ALA A 400 0.73 -50.50 -28.66
C ALA A 400 1.49 -51.74 -28.15
N ASP A 401 2.61 -51.58 -27.42
CA ASP A 401 3.53 -52.69 -27.13
C ASP A 401 3.84 -52.93 -25.63
N ALA A 402 3.04 -52.39 -24.69
CA ALA A 402 3.25 -52.63 -23.26
C ALA A 402 2.24 -53.66 -22.70
N GLU A 403 2.70 -54.88 -22.44
CA GLU A 403 1.92 -55.94 -21.76
C GLU A 403 1.64 -55.63 -20.27
N ASP A 404 2.27 -54.60 -19.72
CA ASP A 404 2.03 -54.13 -18.35
C ASP A 404 1.05 -52.95 -18.34
N LYS A 405 -0.13 -53.18 -17.75
CA LYS A 405 -1.15 -52.16 -17.43
C LYS A 405 -0.68 -51.21 -16.32
N GLU A 406 0.57 -50.74 -16.35
CA GLU A 406 0.94 -49.58 -15.54
C GLU A 406 0.33 -48.35 -16.22
N GLU A 407 -0.47 -47.62 -15.46
CA GLU A 407 -1.30 -46.48 -15.85
C GLU A 407 -0.72 -45.71 -17.06
N ASP A 408 -1.38 -45.83 -18.21
CA ASP A 408 -0.97 -45.18 -19.46
C ASP A 408 -0.50 -43.74 -19.21
N ASN A 409 0.73 -43.46 -19.61
CA ASN A 409 1.38 -42.18 -19.35
C ASN A 409 0.58 -41.04 -20.01
N VAL A 410 0.03 -40.12 -19.21
CA VAL A 410 -0.79 -38.98 -19.69
C VAL A 410 -0.04 -38.15 -20.74
N PHE A 411 1.30 -38.06 -20.61
CA PHE A 411 2.15 -37.37 -21.58
C PHE A 411 2.05 -37.98 -22.99
N ALA A 412 2.15 -39.30 -23.12
CA ALA A 412 2.08 -40.01 -24.40
C ALA A 412 0.67 -39.96 -25.02
N LYS A 413 -0.38 -39.79 -24.21
CA LYS A 413 -1.77 -39.63 -24.69
C LYS A 413 -2.07 -38.25 -25.27
N VAL A 414 -1.41 -37.21 -24.76
CA VAL A 414 -1.73 -35.81 -25.10
C VAL A 414 -0.83 -35.27 -26.20
N PHE A 415 0.42 -35.73 -26.27
CA PHE A 415 1.38 -35.29 -27.29
C PHE A 415 1.55 -36.38 -28.35
N GLU A 416 0.89 -36.21 -29.49
CA GLU A 416 1.31 -36.88 -30.73
C GLU A 416 2.61 -36.20 -31.18
N LEU A 417 3.72 -36.92 -31.07
CA LEU A 417 5.05 -36.47 -31.51
C LEU A 417 5.29 -36.75 -32.99
#